data_AF-A0AA87Z5W2-F1
#
_entry.id   AF-A0AA87Z5W2-F1
#
_cell.length_a   1.000
_cell.length_b   1.000
_cell.length_c   1.000
_cell.angle_alpha   90.00
_cell.angle_beta   90.00
_cell.angle_gamma   90.00
#
_symmetry.space_group_name_H-M   'P 1'
#
loop_
_entity.id
_entity.type
_entity.pdbx_description
1 polymer ?
#
loop_
_entity_poly.entity_id
_entity_poly.type
_entity_poly.pdbx_seq_one_letter_code
_entity_poly.pdbx_strand_id
1 'polypeptide(L)' 'MAHPRPDHFYPLHVAMGAAGDQAKAKLIYQSWSFGSLSYSSYQFTSTN' A
#
# COMPACT_ATOMS: atom_id res chain seq x y z
N MET A 1 17.85 0.52 8.07
CA MET A 1 16.61 0.76 8.85
C MET A 1 15.52 1.09 7.84
N ALA A 2 14.65 0.14 7.49
CA ALA A 2 13.53 0.41 6.56
C ALA A 2 12.46 1.31 7.20
N HIS A 3 12.54 1.49 8.52
CA HIS A 3 11.53 2.20 9.29
C HIS A 3 12.05 2.63 10.68
N PRO A 4 12.06 3.93 11.00
CA PRO A 4 12.05 4.38 12.39
C PRO A 4 10.62 4.71 12.90
N ARG A 5 9.62 4.93 12.01
CA ARG A 5 8.28 5.46 12.40
C ARG A 5 7.11 5.06 11.49
N PRO A 6 5.94 4.67 12.05
CA PRO A 6 4.79 4.03 11.38
C PRO A 6 4.10 4.83 10.27
N ASP A 7 4.36 6.13 10.17
CA ASP A 7 3.62 7.04 9.30
C ASP A 7 3.70 6.70 7.81
N HIS A 8 4.80 6.11 7.35
CA HIS A 8 4.96 5.69 5.96
C HIS A 8 3.93 4.63 5.49
N PHE A 9 3.31 3.87 6.41
CA PHE A 9 2.27 2.90 6.08
C PHE A 9 0.84 3.43 6.27
N TYR A 10 0.64 4.58 6.91
CA TYR A 10 -0.70 5.13 7.12
C TYR A 10 -1.47 5.42 5.83
N PRO A 11 -0.85 5.92 4.75
CA PRO A 11 -1.56 6.07 3.48
C PRO A 11 -2.17 4.77 2.96
N LEU A 12 -1.48 3.63 3.16
CA LEU A 12 -2.00 2.33 2.77
C LEU A 12 -3.25 1.95 3.60
N HIS A 13 -3.23 2.19 4.91
CA HIS A 13 -4.37 1.93 5.79
C HIS A 13 -5.59 2.80 5.46
N VAL A 14 -5.35 4.08 5.15
CA VAL A 14 -6.42 5.00 4.70
C VAL A 14 -7.03 4.51 3.39
N ALA A 15 -6.20 4.14 2.41
CA ALA A 15 -6.69 3.62 1.13
C ALA A 15 -7.48 2.31 1.30
N MET A 16 -7.01 1.39 2.14
CA MET A 16 -7.73 0.14 2.47
C MET A 16 -9.09 0.41 3.10
N GLY A 17 -9.16 1.33 4.09
CA GLY A 17 -10.42 1.70 4.74
C GLY A 17 -11.40 2.38 3.79
N ALA A 18 -10.90 3.26 2.92
CA ALA A 18 -11.73 3.96 1.93
C ALA A 18 -12.25 3.04 0.82
N ALA A 19 -11.56 1.95 0.51
CA ALA A 19 -11.96 1.03 -0.55
C ALA A 19 -13.19 0.17 -0.18
N GLY A 20 -13.43 -0.08 1.11
CA GLY A 20 -14.56 -0.86 1.64
C GLY A 20 -14.26 -2.35 1.85
N ASP A 21 -15.08 -3.01 2.68
CA ASP A 21 -14.82 -4.34 3.26
C ASP A 21 -14.52 -5.46 2.25
N GLN A 22 -15.08 -5.39 1.04
CA GLN A 22 -14.93 -6.42 0.01
C GLN A 22 -14.00 -6.01 -1.14
N ALA A 23 -13.32 -4.87 -1.00
CA ALA A 23 -12.41 -4.39 -2.03
C ALA A 23 -11.30 -5.40 -2.31
N LYS A 24 -10.99 -5.58 -3.60
CA LYS A 24 -9.86 -6.39 -4.03
C LYS A 24 -8.65 -5.50 -4.25
N ALA A 25 -7.53 -5.86 -3.63
CA ALA A 25 -6.24 -5.23 -3.87
C ALA A 25 -5.49 -5.94 -5.01
N LYS A 26 -4.95 -5.17 -5.94
CA LYS A 26 -4.04 -5.63 -6.98
C LYS A 26 -2.71 -4.91 -6.83
N LEU A 27 -1.62 -5.66 -6.74
CA LEU A 27 -0.27 -5.11 -6.88
C LEU A 27 -0.07 -4.70 -8.34
N ILE A 28 0.15 -3.41 -8.59
CA ILE A 28 0.31 -2.87 -9.94
C ILE A 28 1.76 -2.53 -10.27
N TYR A 29 2.60 -2.34 -9.25
CA TYR A 29 4.02 -2.11 -9.41
C TYR A 29 4.75 -2.52 -8.14
N GLN A 30 5.92 -3.12 -8.29
CA GLN A 30 6.80 -3.45 -7.18
C GLN A 30 8.24 -3.27 -7.62
N SER A 31 8.99 -2.48 -6.86
CA SER A 31 10.43 -2.39 -6.97
C SER A 31 11.05 -2.03 -5.62
N TRP A 32 12.37 -2.11 -5.59
CA TRP A 32 13.19 -1.78 -4.43
C TRP A 32 14.35 -0.90 -4.88
N SER A 33 14.74 0.05 -4.04
CA SER A 33 15.96 0.83 -4.20
C SER A 33 16.66 1.03 -2.86
N PHE A 34 17.92 1.45 -2.89
CA PHE A 34 18.71 1.76 -1.69
C PHE A 34 18.70 0.63 -0.63
N GLY A 35 18.61 -0.63 -1.10
CA GLY A 35 18.56 -1.85 -0.28
C GLY A 35 17.33 -2.03 0.62
N SER A 36 16.51 -1.00 0.82
CA SER A 36 15.44 -1.01 1.83
C SER A 36 14.23 -0.12 1.51
N LEU A 37 14.25 0.64 0.42
CA LEU A 37 13.14 1.49 0.02
C LEU A 37 12.23 0.74 -0.96
N SER A 38 11.01 0.40 -0.52
CA SER A 38 10.01 -0.26 -1.36
C SER A 38 9.15 0.75 -2.10
N TYR A 39 8.87 0.47 -3.38
CA TYR A 39 7.92 1.21 -4.22
C TYR A 39 6.73 0.32 -4.57
N SER A 40 6.14 -0.35 -3.58
CA SER A 40 4.96 -1.18 -3.81
C SER A 40 3.72 -0.31 -3.99
N SER A 41 3.09 -0.41 -5.15
CA SER A 41 1.85 0.33 -5.48
C SER A 41 0.69 -0.63 -5.63
N TYR A 42 -0.41 -0.33 -4.96
CA TYR A 42 -1.63 -1.14 -4.96
C TYR A 42 -2.79 -0.36 -5.52
N GLN A 43 -3.60 -1.03 -6.33
CA GLN A 43 -4.90 -0.56 -6.77
C GLN A 43 -5.98 -1.32 -5.99
N PHE A 44 -6.96 -0.60 -5.46
CA PHE A 44 -8.13 -1.19 -4.82
C PHE A 44 -9.35 -1.02 -5.72
N THR A 45 -10.10 -2.09 -5.93
CA THR A 45 -11.36 -2.08 -6.69
C THR A 45 -12.49 -2.51 -5.77
N SER A 46 -13.49 -1.66 -5.59
CA SER A 46 -14.71 -1.99 -4.85
C SER A 46 -15.61 -2.91 -5.68
N THR A 47 -16.36 -3.78 -5.01
CA THR A 47 -17.25 -4.76 -5.62
C THR A 47 -18.70 -4.28 -5.74
N ASN A 48 -18.92 -2.97 -5.85
CA ASN A 48 -20.27 -2.40 -6.07
C ASN A 48 -20.97 -3.04 -7.27
#